data_AF-A0A6B3IS61-F1
#
_entry.id   AF-A0A6B3IS61-F1
#
_cell.length_a   1.000
_cell.length_b   1.000
_cell.length_c   1.000
_cell.angle_alpha   90.00
_cell.angle_beta   90.00
_cell.angle_gamma   90.00
#
_symmetry.space_group_name_H-M   'P 1'
#
loop_
_entity.id
_entity.type
_entity.pdbx_description
1 polymer ?
#
loop_
_entity_poly.entity_id
_entity_poly.type
_entity_poly.pdbx_seq_one_letter_code
_entity_poly.pdbx_strand_id
1 'polypeptide(L)'
;SYDPACFRLVLEVTSGNYQNDLRNKVIAYAQAKIPVYVIVDRKHGRVHVLTEPLPGGYDRHEVYAPGQEAPLPVSIGAEVTLDVAELVRAG
;
A
#
# COMPACT_ATOMS: atom_id res chain seq x y z
N SER A 1 -23.38 -5.26 -4.16
CA SER A 1 -21.95 -5.15 -4.51
C SER A 1 -21.48 -3.78 -4.07
N TYR A 2 -20.39 -3.66 -3.31
CA TYR A 2 -19.82 -2.35 -2.93
C TYR A 2 -18.93 -1.85 -4.07
N ASP A 3 -18.98 -0.55 -4.35
CA ASP A 3 -18.01 0.11 -5.23
C ASP A 3 -16.67 0.18 -4.49
N PRO A 4 -15.58 -0.46 -4.95
CA PRO A 4 -14.28 -0.39 -4.29
C PRO A 4 -13.77 1.04 -4.12
N ALA A 5 -14.24 2.01 -4.93
CA ALA A 5 -13.91 3.42 -4.76
C ALA A 5 -14.44 4.01 -3.44
N CYS A 6 -15.30 3.31 -2.71
CA CYS A 6 -15.68 3.71 -1.35
C CYS A 6 -14.52 3.56 -0.34
N PHE A 7 -13.54 2.70 -0.63
CA PHE A 7 -12.34 2.56 0.18
C PHE A 7 -11.33 3.62 -0.22
N ARG A 8 -10.85 4.37 0.77
CA ARG A 8 -9.78 5.35 0.55
C ARG A 8 -8.39 4.74 0.59
N LEU A 9 -8.27 3.55 1.16
CA LEU A 9 -7.02 2.83 1.33
C LEU A 9 -7.26 1.32 1.39
N VAL A 10 -6.35 0.54 0.81
CA VAL A 10 -6.18 -0.89 1.07
C VAL A 10 -4.77 -1.12 1.64
N LEU A 11 -4.65 -1.97 2.67
CA LEU A 11 -3.38 -2.38 3.25
C LEU A 11 -3.25 -3.89 3.21
N GLU A 12 -2.10 -4.38 2.77
CA GLU A 12 -1.79 -5.81 2.71
C GLU A 12 -0.48 -6.13 3.42
N VAL A 13 -0.47 -7.18 4.24
CA VAL A 13 0.74 -7.71 4.89
C VAL A 13 1.15 -9.01 4.21
N THR A 14 2.38 -9.07 3.73
CA THR A 14 2.83 -10.16 2.85
C THR A 14 3.78 -11.12 3.56
N SER A 15 3.72 -12.41 3.21
CA SER A 15 4.43 -13.50 3.93
C SER A 15 5.59 -14.16 3.16
N GLY A 16 5.92 -13.71 1.95
CA GLY A 16 7.21 -14.02 1.31
C GLY A 16 7.23 -14.67 -0.10
N ASN A 17 6.08 -15.13 -0.62
CA ASN A 17 5.94 -15.72 -1.98
C ASN A 17 4.79 -15.10 -2.80
N TYR A 18 4.65 -13.78 -2.72
CA TYR A 18 3.46 -13.07 -3.19
C TYR A 18 3.67 -12.28 -4.48
N GLN A 19 4.82 -12.38 -5.16
CA GLN A 19 5.17 -11.46 -6.25
C GLN A 19 4.20 -11.47 -7.44
N ASN A 20 3.70 -12.65 -7.85
CA ASN A 20 2.76 -12.72 -8.96
C ASN A 20 1.36 -12.24 -8.56
N ASP A 21 0.96 -12.55 -7.33
CA ASP A 21 -0.29 -12.08 -6.73
C ASP A 21 -0.27 -10.55 -6.54
N LEU A 22 0.87 -9.99 -6.14
CA LEU A 22 1.07 -8.55 -5.98
C LEU A 22 0.88 -7.79 -7.29
N ARG A 23 1.48 -8.27 -8.39
CA ARG A 23 1.35 -7.62 -9.70
C ARG A 23 -0.12 -7.54 -10.13
N ASN A 24 -0.86 -8.63 -9.95
CA ASN A 24 -2.29 -8.67 -10.27
C ASN A 24 -3.08 -7.71 -9.37
N LYS A 25 -2.80 -7.69 -8.07
CA LYS A 25 -3.47 -6.80 -7.10
C LYS A 25 -3.18 -5.33 -7.35
N VAL A 26 -1.94 -4.96 -7.66
CA VAL A 26 -1.55 -3.59 -8.01
C VAL A 26 -2.38 -3.08 -9.18
N ILE A 27 -2.50 -3.87 -10.25
CA ILE A 27 -3.33 -3.51 -11.41
C ILE A 27 -4.82 -3.46 -11.03
N ALA A 28 -5.31 -4.48 -10.34
CA ALA A 28 -6.73 -4.58 -9.99
C ALA A 28 -7.19 -3.42 -9.09
N TYR A 29 -6.41 -3.06 -8.06
CA TYR A 29 -6.75 -1.97 -7.15
C TYR A 29 -6.63 -0.60 -7.82
N ALA A 30 -5.66 -0.42 -8.72
CA ALA A 30 -5.57 0.81 -9.49
C ALA A 30 -6.75 0.97 -10.47
N GLN A 31 -7.14 -0.10 -11.16
CA GLN A 31 -8.33 -0.09 -12.04
C GLN A 31 -9.62 0.17 -11.25
N ALA A 32 -9.69 -0.32 -10.01
CA ALA A 32 -10.75 -0.04 -9.07
C ALA A 32 -10.69 1.38 -8.46
N LYS A 33 -9.71 2.21 -8.88
CA LYS A 33 -9.50 3.59 -8.46
C LYS A 33 -9.31 3.77 -6.95
N ILE A 34 -8.75 2.76 -6.29
CA ILE A 34 -8.43 2.85 -4.86
C ILE A 34 -7.30 3.87 -4.69
N PRO A 35 -7.49 4.98 -3.93
CA PRO A 35 -6.53 6.08 -3.90
C PRO A 35 -5.16 5.73 -3.32
N VAL A 36 -5.11 4.85 -2.32
CA VAL A 36 -3.88 4.45 -1.62
C VAL A 36 -3.83 2.94 -1.47
N TYR A 37 -2.72 2.33 -1.88
CA TYR A 37 -2.45 0.92 -1.63
C TYR A 37 -1.13 0.77 -0.87
N VAL A 38 -1.21 0.20 0.34
CA VAL A 38 -0.06 -0.01 1.22
C VAL A 38 0.30 -1.48 1.25
N ILE A 39 1.58 -1.80 1.06
CA ILE A 39 2.09 -3.17 1.14
C ILE A 39 3.16 -3.22 2.22
N VAL A 40 2.94 -4.04 3.24
CA VAL A 40 3.94 -4.36 4.26
C VAL A 40 4.69 -5.62 3.79
N ASP A 41 5.90 -5.43 3.27
CA ASP A 41 6.82 -6.49 2.87
C ASP A 41 7.67 -6.90 4.08
N ARG A 42 7.21 -7.93 4.80
CA ARG A 42 7.91 -8.44 5.97
C ARG A 42 9.20 -9.17 5.63
N LYS A 43 9.27 -9.79 4.45
CA LYS A 43 10.44 -10.55 4.03
C LYS A 43 11.63 -9.63 3.84
N HIS A 44 11.40 -8.44 3.30
CA HIS A 44 12.44 -7.45 3.04
C HIS A 44 12.46 -6.30 4.07
N GLY A 45 11.53 -6.30 5.03
CA GLY A 45 11.39 -5.24 6.02
C GLY A 45 11.14 -3.89 5.36
N ARG A 46 10.15 -3.81 4.47
CA ARG A 46 9.79 -2.60 3.74
C ARG A 46 8.30 -2.31 3.84
N VAL A 47 7.94 -1.04 3.82
CA VAL A 47 6.56 -0.60 3.55
C VAL A 47 6.56 0.13 2.23
N HIS A 48 5.68 -0.29 1.33
CA HIS A 48 5.43 0.36 0.05
C HIS A 48 4.13 1.15 0.14
N VAL A 49 4.14 2.39 -0.34
CA VAL A 49 2.96 3.24 -0.48
C VAL A 49 2.78 3.55 -1.96
N LEU A 50 1.67 3.09 -2.53
CA LEU A 50 1.31 3.29 -3.93
C LEU A 50 0.13 4.25 -4.01
N THR A 51 0.28 5.29 -4.83
CA THR A 51 -0.70 6.38 -4.99
C THR A 51 -0.81 6.79 -6.47
N GLU A 52 -1.83 7.57 -6.80
CA GLU A 52 -2.09 8.01 -8.19
C GLU A 52 -2.46 6.82 -9.10
N PRO A 53 -3.65 6.21 -8.92
CA PRO A 53 -4.06 5.05 -9.68
C PRO A 53 -4.25 5.37 -11.17
N LEU A 54 -3.67 4.52 -12.01
CA LEU A 54 -3.74 4.50 -13.46
C LEU A 54 -4.24 3.12 -13.95
N PRO A 55 -4.68 2.97 -15.22
CA PRO A 55 -5.18 1.70 -15.73
C PRO A 55 -4.20 0.51 -15.63
N GLY A 56 -2.89 0.79 -15.58
CA GLY A 56 -1.81 -0.20 -15.51
C GLY A 56 -1.19 -0.40 -14.13
N GLY A 57 -1.67 0.29 -13.09
CA GLY A 57 -1.05 0.30 -11.76
C GLY A 57 -1.05 1.69 -11.15
N TYR A 58 -0.08 2.00 -10.31
CA TYR A 58 0.04 3.31 -9.65
C TYR A 58 1.24 4.06 -10.21
N ASP A 59 1.09 5.36 -10.46
CA ASP A 59 2.17 6.18 -11.01
C ASP A 59 3.25 6.46 -9.95
N ARG A 60 2.83 6.68 -8.70
CA ARG A 60 3.73 6.96 -7.59
C ARG A 60 3.88 5.74 -6.68
N HIS A 61 5.12 5.29 -6.52
CA HIS A 61 5.50 4.17 -5.65
C HIS A 61 6.65 4.59 -4.73
N GLU A 62 6.35 4.74 -3.45
CA GLU A 62 7.33 5.08 -2.43
C GLU A 62 7.64 3.87 -1.54
N VAL A 63 8.89 3.74 -1.13
CA VAL A 63 9.36 2.60 -0.34
C VAL A 63 10.10 3.10 0.87
N TYR A 64 9.69 2.62 2.04
CA TYR A 64 10.20 3.03 3.33
C TYR A 64 10.82 1.83 4.06
N ALA A 65 11.97 2.08 4.70
CA ALA A 65 12.75 1.12 5.48
C ALA A 65 12.52 1.30 6.99
N PRO A 66 12.90 0.32 7.83
CA PRO A 66 12.77 0.44 9.28
C PRO A 66 13.59 1.64 9.78
N GLY A 67 13.00 2.42 10.70
CA GLY A 67 13.56 3.70 11.15
C GLY A 67 13.10 4.90 10.32
N GLN A 68 12.35 4.67 9.25
CA GLN A 68 11.62 5.72 8.53
C GLN A 68 10.14 5.73 8.91
N GLU A 69 9.54 6.89 8.68
CA GLU A 69 8.11 7.12 8.77
C GLU A 69 7.53 7.17 7.35
N ALA A 70 6.44 6.44 7.12
CA ALA A 70 5.72 6.47 5.84
C ALA A 70 4.45 7.31 5.98
N PRO A 71 4.44 8.58 5.53
CA PRO A 71 3.25 9.41 5.57
C PRO A 71 2.19 8.89 4.59
N LEU A 72 0.93 8.85 5.03
CA LEU A 72 -0.20 8.56 4.17
C LEU A 72 -0.83 9.87 3.67
N PRO A 73 -1.30 9.93 2.41
CA PRO A 73 -1.94 11.12 1.89
C PRO A 73 -3.20 11.49 2.69
N VAL A 74 -3.42 12.79 2.92
CA VAL A 74 -4.63 13.31 3.59
C VAL A 74 -5.94 12.89 2.94
N SER A 75 -5.89 12.43 1.68
CA SER A 75 -7.05 11.89 0.95
C SER A 75 -7.70 10.71 1.67
N ILE A 76 -7.02 10.03 2.60
CA ILE A 76 -7.64 8.97 3.41
C ILE A 76 -8.62 9.49 4.46
N GLY A 77 -8.61 10.80 4.74
CA GLY A 77 -9.51 11.48 5.68
C GLY A 77 -8.90 11.75 7.07
N ALA A 78 -7.60 11.50 7.24
CA ALA A 78 -6.85 11.83 8.44
C ALA A 78 -5.36 12.01 8.09
N GLU A 79 -4.65 12.78 8.90
CA GLU A 79 -3.19 12.82 8.89
C GLU A 79 -2.68 11.59 9.65
N VAL A 80 -2.08 10.65 8.91
CA VAL A 80 -1.59 9.37 9.45
C VAL A 80 -0.19 9.13 8.92
N THR A 81 0.69 8.74 9.83
CA THR A 81 2.06 8.32 9.50
C THR A 81 2.28 6.93 10.07
N LEU A 82 2.91 6.07 9.29
CA LEU A 82 3.18 4.69 9.68
C LEU A 82 4.63 4.54 10.14
N ASP A 83 4.85 4.07 11.38
CA ASP A 83 6.17 3.63 11.84
C ASP A 83 6.51 2.28 11.17
N VAL A 84 7.49 2.30 10.27
CA VAL A 84 7.85 1.11 9.49
C VAL A 84 8.51 0.05 10.37
N ALA A 85 9.27 0.45 11.37
CA ALA A 85 9.93 -0.51 12.25
C ALA A 85 8.90 -1.23 13.13
N GLU A 86 7.88 -0.52 13.62
CA GLU A 86 6.78 -1.13 14.38
C GLU A 86 5.93 -2.05 13.52
N LEU A 87 5.52 -1.61 12.32
CA LEU A 87 4.71 -2.43 11.42
C LEU A 87 5.42 -3.73 11.00
N VAL A 88 6.71 -3.67 10.71
CA VAL A 88 7.50 -4.87 10.36
C VAL A 88 7.66 -5.80 11.57
N ARG A 89 7.73 -5.27 12.80
CA ARG A 89 7.79 -6.09 14.03
C ARG A 89 6.45 -6.75 14.39
N ALA A 90 5.34 -6.06 14.15
CA ALA A 90 4.01 -6.49 14.58
C ALA A 90 3.35 -7.52 13.65
N GLY A 91 3.73 -7.55 12.38
CA GLY A 91 3.15 -8.45 11.37
C GLY A 91 3.78 -9.84 11.30
#